data_AF-A0A8T6IXL3-F1
#
_entry.id   AF-A0A8T6IXL3-F1
#
_cell.length_a   1.000
_cell.length_b   1.000
_cell.length_c   1.000
_cell.angle_alpha   90.00
_cell.angle_beta   90.00
_cell.angle_gamma   90.00
#
_symmetry.space_group_name_H-M   'P 1'
#
loop_
_entity.id
_entity.type
_entity.pdbx_description
1 polymer ?
#
loop_
_entity_poly.entity_id
_entity_poly.type
_entity_poly.pdbx_seq_one_letter_code
_entity_poly.pdbx_strand_id
1 'polypeptide(L)'
;MSIPTGGSATLTVGTTDDSADEPNGSVSVSVDAGDGYTVSSTQSTASVSVADNDDPPPQELPEVSIADASVVEGEHGDLTLMEFRVTLSEASEQDVTLYYEVQEGTATEAVDFQGTSGGEVIIYAGRLSGTLIVNVKDDDRQEENETLEVVLTGADGAVIADGTATGTIIDDD
;
A
#
# COMPACT_ATOMS: atom_id res chain seq x y z
N MET A 1 -18.80 51.11 0.01
CA MET A 1 -20.14 50.84 -0.55
C MET A 1 -21.11 51.86 0.04
N SER A 2 -22.04 52.40 -0.75
CA SER A 2 -23.03 53.39 -0.26
C SER A 2 -24.44 52.91 -0.56
N ILE A 3 -25.30 52.84 0.47
CA ILE A 3 -26.73 52.55 0.32
C ILE A 3 -27.49 53.87 0.51
N PRO A 4 -28.37 54.28 -0.43
CA PRO A 4 -29.26 55.43 -0.24
C PRO A 4 -30.23 55.22 0.94
N THR A 5 -31.16 56.16 1.20
CA THR A 5 -32.15 56.15 2.32
C THR A 5 -33.14 54.97 2.33
N GLY A 6 -32.85 53.92 1.57
CA GLY A 6 -33.49 52.61 1.53
C GLY A 6 -32.85 51.78 0.41
N GLY A 7 -32.65 50.48 0.62
CA GLY A 7 -32.12 49.57 -0.40
C GLY A 7 -31.25 48.44 0.15
N SER A 8 -30.67 47.67 -0.76
CA SER A 8 -29.66 46.65 -0.47
C SER A 8 -28.42 46.93 -1.30
N ALA A 9 -27.30 46.39 -0.86
CA ALA A 9 -26.07 46.40 -1.63
C ALA A 9 -25.34 45.08 -1.40
N THR A 10 -24.81 44.50 -2.48
CA THR A 10 -24.21 43.16 -2.49
C THR A 10 -22.70 43.27 -2.57
N LEU A 11 -22.01 42.68 -1.60
CA LEU A 11 -20.57 42.45 -1.69
C LEU A 11 -20.35 41.07 -2.30
N THR A 12 -19.60 41.02 -3.39
CA THR A 12 -19.18 39.77 -4.02
C THR A 12 -17.71 39.56 -3.74
N VAL A 13 -17.37 38.40 -3.19
CA VAL A 13 -15.99 37.94 -3.02
C VAL A 13 -15.81 36.77 -3.97
N GLY A 14 -14.80 36.83 -4.85
CA GLY A 14 -14.43 35.71 -5.70
C GLY A 14 -13.54 34.73 -4.93
N THR A 15 -13.65 33.45 -5.24
CA THR A 15 -12.65 32.44 -4.90
C THR A 15 -11.65 32.34 -6.05
N THR A 16 -10.44 31.87 -5.75
CA THR A 16 -9.49 31.42 -6.78
C THR A 16 -9.61 29.91 -6.83
N ASP A 17 -9.83 29.37 -8.01
CA ASP A 17 -9.80 27.94 -8.28
C ASP A 17 -8.36 27.57 -8.61
N ASP A 18 -7.83 26.53 -7.97
CA ASP A 18 -6.53 25.98 -8.31
C ASP A 18 -6.56 24.44 -8.32
N SER A 19 -5.49 23.78 -7.88
CA SER A 19 -5.39 22.32 -7.95
C SER A 19 -4.68 21.75 -6.73
N ALA A 20 -4.54 22.55 -5.66
CA ALA A 20 -3.98 22.11 -4.41
C ALA A 20 -5.10 21.52 -3.55
N ASP A 21 -4.85 20.35 -2.96
CA ASP A 21 -5.73 19.81 -1.92
C ASP A 21 -5.57 20.64 -0.63
N GLU A 22 -6.64 21.33 -0.24
CA GLU A 22 -6.67 22.20 0.92
C GLU A 22 -7.81 21.82 1.88
N PRO A 23 -7.66 22.08 3.20
CA PRO A 23 -8.79 21.97 4.11
C PRO A 23 -9.89 22.99 3.78
N ASN A 24 -11.15 22.57 3.89
CA ASN A 24 -12.32 23.46 3.76
C ASN A 24 -12.15 24.75 4.58
N GLY A 25 -12.33 25.89 3.91
CA GLY A 25 -12.14 27.22 4.46
C GLY A 25 -13.44 27.98 4.71
N SER A 26 -13.29 29.24 5.10
CA SER A 26 -14.41 30.17 5.17
C SER A 26 -13.99 31.61 4.89
N VAL A 27 -14.92 32.37 4.31
CA VAL A 27 -14.80 33.82 4.15
C VAL A 27 -15.79 34.47 5.10
N SER A 28 -15.33 35.43 5.90
CA SER A 28 -16.17 36.22 6.79
C SER A 28 -16.12 37.70 6.43
N VAL A 29 -17.28 38.35 6.54
CA VAL A 29 -17.44 39.79 6.29
C VAL A 29 -18.09 40.40 7.52
N SER A 30 -17.56 41.52 7.99
CA SER A 30 -18.17 42.34 9.04
C SER A 30 -18.67 43.67 8.47
N VAL A 31 -19.74 44.18 9.06
CA VAL A 31 -20.22 45.55 8.83
C VAL A 31 -19.76 46.43 9.99
N ASP A 32 -18.87 47.37 9.70
CA ASP A 32 -18.37 48.32 10.69
C ASP A 32 -19.40 49.41 11.01
N ALA A 33 -19.29 49.98 12.21
CA ALA A 33 -20.11 51.10 12.64
C ALA A 33 -19.82 52.34 11.79
N GLY A 34 -20.86 53.15 11.53
CA GLY A 34 -20.74 54.37 10.74
C GLY A 34 -21.89 55.35 10.99
N ASP A 35 -21.83 56.50 10.33
CA ASP A 35 -22.83 57.56 10.46
C ASP A 35 -24.08 57.28 9.60
N GLY A 36 -25.26 57.51 10.16
CA GLY A 36 -26.53 57.43 9.43
C GLY A 36 -27.19 56.05 9.37
N TYR A 37 -26.63 55.03 10.05
CA TYR A 37 -27.23 53.70 10.22
C TYR A 37 -26.84 53.08 11.56
N THR A 38 -27.57 52.05 12.00
CA THR A 38 -27.19 51.20 13.14
C THR A 38 -26.87 49.79 12.64
N VAL A 39 -25.80 49.20 13.18
CA VAL A 39 -25.44 47.81 12.86
C VAL A 39 -26.14 46.88 13.86
N SER A 40 -26.81 45.84 13.34
CA SER A 40 -27.44 44.82 14.18
C SER A 40 -26.39 44.04 14.96
N SER A 41 -26.57 43.91 16.28
CA SER A 41 -25.68 43.12 17.14
C SER A 41 -25.72 41.62 16.88
N THR A 42 -26.72 41.13 16.14
CA THR A 42 -26.89 39.71 15.80
C THR A 42 -26.60 39.41 14.33
N GLN A 43 -26.39 40.43 13.49
CA GLN A 43 -26.20 40.30 12.04
C GLN A 43 -25.08 41.21 11.53
N SER A 44 -24.12 41.57 12.39
CA SER A 44 -22.96 42.39 12.05
C SER A 44 -21.91 41.61 11.25
N THR A 45 -22.03 40.29 11.19
CA THR A 45 -21.13 39.40 10.45
C THR A 45 -21.91 38.38 9.64
N ALA A 46 -21.33 37.98 8.52
CA ALA A 46 -21.76 36.84 7.73
C ALA A 46 -20.54 36.02 7.34
N SER A 47 -20.68 34.70 7.30
CA SER A 47 -19.66 33.78 6.84
C SER A 47 -20.21 32.84 5.77
N VAL A 48 -19.37 32.50 4.81
CA VAL A 48 -19.64 31.50 3.77
C VAL A 48 -18.52 30.46 3.82
N SER A 49 -18.88 29.19 3.79
CA SER A 49 -17.92 28.09 3.65
C SER A 49 -17.37 28.06 2.23
N VAL A 50 -16.05 27.88 2.10
CA VAL A 50 -15.39 27.61 0.83
C VAL A 50 -14.97 26.14 0.90
N ALA A 51 -15.58 25.31 0.07
CA ALA A 51 -15.25 23.90 0.00
C ALA A 51 -14.09 23.71 -0.98
N ASP A 52 -13.11 22.92 -0.59
CA ASP A 52 -12.10 22.40 -1.50
C ASP A 52 -12.73 21.33 -2.42
N ASN A 53 -12.26 21.25 -3.66
CA ASN A 53 -12.74 20.27 -4.63
C ASN A 53 -11.58 19.56 -5.36
N ASP A 54 -10.39 19.58 -4.77
CA ASP A 54 -9.16 19.08 -5.35
C ASP A 54 -8.59 17.89 -4.54
N ASP A 55 -9.47 17.22 -3.78
CA ASP A 55 -9.21 15.93 -3.13
C ASP A 55 -8.45 14.99 -4.10
N PRO A 56 -7.27 14.49 -3.71
CA PRO A 56 -6.50 13.61 -4.58
C PRO A 56 -7.27 12.31 -4.84
N PRO A 57 -7.11 11.69 -6.02
CA PRO A 57 -7.66 10.37 -6.25
C PRO A 57 -7.13 9.39 -5.18
N PRO A 58 -7.91 8.38 -4.77
CA PRO A 58 -7.41 7.35 -3.88
C PRO A 58 -6.12 6.76 -4.45
N GLN A 59 -5.10 6.63 -3.61
CA GLN A 59 -3.86 5.97 -4.02
C GLN A 59 -4.18 4.49 -4.27
N GLU A 60 -4.13 4.09 -5.54
CA GLU A 60 -4.23 2.67 -5.90
C GLU A 60 -2.90 2.00 -5.53
N LEU A 61 -2.96 1.03 -4.63
CA LEU A 61 -1.82 0.20 -4.28
C LEU A 61 -1.69 -0.92 -5.32
N PRO A 62 -0.46 -1.32 -5.71
CA PRO A 62 -0.29 -2.46 -6.58
C PRO A 62 -0.81 -3.74 -5.91
N GLU A 63 -1.34 -4.64 -6.72
CA GLU A 63 -1.63 -6.01 -6.29
C GLU A 63 -0.34 -6.83 -6.30
N VAL A 64 -0.19 -7.74 -5.35
CA VAL A 64 0.95 -8.66 -5.27
C VAL A 64 0.52 -10.12 -5.38
N SER A 65 1.32 -10.89 -6.11
CA SER A 65 1.20 -12.34 -6.23
C SER A 65 2.53 -13.05 -6.04
N ILE A 66 2.50 -14.24 -5.43
CA ILE A 66 3.65 -15.16 -5.34
C ILE A 66 3.42 -16.35 -6.27
N ALA A 67 4.46 -16.79 -6.98
CA ALA A 67 4.40 -17.93 -7.88
C ALA A 67 5.02 -19.19 -7.24
N ASP A 68 4.45 -20.35 -7.57
CA ASP A 68 5.01 -21.67 -7.27
C ASP A 68 6.47 -21.79 -7.72
N ALA A 69 7.22 -22.62 -7.00
CA ALA A 69 8.62 -22.90 -7.28
C ALA A 69 8.91 -24.40 -7.20
N SER A 70 9.98 -24.82 -7.87
CA SER A 70 10.49 -26.18 -7.76
C SER A 70 12.00 -26.18 -7.88
N VAL A 71 12.66 -27.07 -7.16
CA VAL A 71 14.10 -27.24 -7.23
C VAL A 71 14.47 -28.71 -7.09
N VAL A 72 15.59 -29.09 -7.69
CA VAL A 72 16.23 -30.39 -7.45
C VAL A 72 17.11 -30.27 -6.21
N GLU A 73 17.08 -31.24 -5.30
CA GLU A 73 17.74 -31.14 -3.98
C GLU A 73 19.25 -30.92 -4.05
N GLY A 74 19.98 -31.57 -4.96
CA GLY A 74 21.31 -31.14 -5.38
C GLY A 74 22.43 -32.18 -5.23
N GLU A 75 23.55 -31.79 -4.60
CA GLU A 75 24.62 -32.73 -4.24
C GLU A 75 24.90 -32.69 -2.73
N HIS A 76 24.99 -33.88 -2.14
CA HIS A 76 24.96 -34.10 -0.69
C HIS A 76 25.76 -33.10 0.13
N GLY A 77 25.09 -32.49 1.11
CA GLY A 77 25.71 -31.60 2.09
C GLY A 77 25.81 -30.13 1.68
N ASP A 78 25.31 -29.77 0.49
CA ASP A 78 25.06 -28.39 0.09
C ASP A 78 23.62 -27.94 0.45
N LEU A 79 23.40 -26.62 0.39
CA LEU A 79 22.07 -26.03 0.45
C LEU A 79 21.69 -25.55 -0.95
N THR A 80 20.56 -26.04 -1.45
CA THR A 80 20.02 -25.60 -2.73
C THR A 80 18.97 -24.52 -2.53
N LEU A 81 19.01 -23.48 -3.37
CA LEU A 81 18.11 -22.33 -3.24
C LEU A 81 16.84 -22.57 -4.06
N MET A 82 15.70 -22.74 -3.40
CA MET A 82 14.39 -22.66 -4.03
C MET A 82 13.92 -21.20 -4.06
N GLU A 83 13.78 -20.65 -5.26
CA GLU A 83 13.44 -19.24 -5.47
C GLU A 83 11.97 -19.07 -5.84
N PHE A 84 11.20 -18.42 -4.96
CA PHE A 84 9.82 -18.02 -5.20
C PHE A 84 9.79 -16.59 -5.75
N ARG A 85 9.17 -16.40 -6.92
CA ARG A 85 9.04 -15.08 -7.51
C ARG A 85 7.79 -14.38 -6.99
N VAL A 86 7.99 -13.19 -6.45
CA VAL A 86 6.89 -12.31 -6.02
C VAL A 86 6.78 -11.14 -7.00
N THR A 87 5.57 -10.84 -7.47
CA THR A 87 5.33 -9.89 -8.58
C THR A 87 4.25 -8.89 -8.21
N LEU A 88 4.48 -7.61 -8.52
CA LEU A 88 3.50 -6.54 -8.44
C LEU A 88 2.76 -6.36 -9.77
N SER A 89 1.48 -5.98 -9.73
CA SER A 89 0.69 -5.62 -10.91
C SER A 89 1.25 -4.39 -11.64
N GLU A 90 1.87 -3.49 -10.90
CA GLU A 90 2.56 -2.30 -11.39
C GLU A 90 3.69 -1.89 -10.44
N ALA A 91 4.60 -1.04 -10.91
CA ALA A 91 5.75 -0.63 -10.10
C ALA A 91 5.31 0.43 -9.08
N SER A 92 5.60 0.19 -7.79
CA SER A 92 5.38 1.17 -6.73
C SER A 92 6.45 2.27 -6.76
N GLU A 93 6.06 3.51 -6.41
CA GLU A 93 7.01 4.60 -6.18
C GLU A 93 7.72 4.50 -4.82
N GLN A 94 7.28 3.58 -3.96
CA GLN A 94 7.82 3.30 -2.64
C GLN A 94 8.22 1.84 -2.51
N ASP A 95 9.08 1.52 -1.55
CA ASP A 95 9.43 0.13 -1.25
C ASP A 95 8.18 -0.62 -0.75
N VAL A 96 7.95 -1.82 -1.30
CA VAL A 96 6.89 -2.72 -0.85
C VAL A 96 7.52 -3.81 0.02
N THR A 97 7.04 -3.96 1.25
CA THR A 97 7.51 -4.98 2.19
C THR A 97 6.43 -6.04 2.36
N LEU A 98 6.80 -7.30 2.16
CA LEU A 98 5.90 -8.44 2.30
C LEU A 98 6.41 -9.34 3.41
N TYR A 99 5.51 -9.79 4.26
CA TYR A 99 5.79 -10.72 5.35
C TYR A 99 5.28 -12.09 4.95
N TYR A 100 6.03 -13.14 5.30
CA TYR A 100 5.69 -14.50 4.93
C TYR A 100 6.04 -15.52 6.00
N GLU A 101 5.38 -16.66 5.91
CA GLU A 101 5.67 -17.87 6.67
C GLU A 101 5.76 -19.05 5.70
N VAL A 102 6.59 -20.03 6.05
CA VAL A 102 6.66 -21.30 5.34
C VAL A 102 6.06 -22.39 6.21
N GLN A 103 5.14 -23.13 5.62
CA GLN A 103 4.42 -24.23 6.24
C GLN A 103 4.96 -25.55 5.67
N GLU A 104 5.18 -26.50 6.55
CA GLU A 104 5.54 -27.88 6.18
C GLU A 104 4.41 -28.51 5.35
N GLY A 105 4.79 -29.27 4.33
CA GLY A 105 3.89 -30.10 3.53
C GLY A 105 4.21 -31.57 3.77
N THR A 106 4.69 -32.25 2.73
CA THR A 106 5.40 -33.52 2.95
C THR A 106 6.84 -33.30 3.37
N ALA A 107 7.46 -32.20 2.90
CA ALA A 107 8.75 -31.72 3.37
C ALA A 107 8.60 -31.10 4.76
N THR A 108 9.56 -31.38 5.64
CA THR A 108 9.61 -30.98 7.04
C THR A 108 10.78 -30.05 7.34
N GLU A 109 10.56 -29.10 8.24
CA GLU A 109 11.59 -28.15 8.63
C GLU A 109 12.71 -28.88 9.40
N ALA A 110 13.93 -28.48 9.11
CA ALA A 110 15.18 -29.05 9.62
C ALA A 110 15.58 -30.42 9.07
N VAL A 111 14.73 -31.14 8.34
CA VAL A 111 15.13 -32.33 7.58
C VAL A 111 15.34 -31.93 6.12
N ASP A 112 14.31 -31.41 5.47
CA ASP A 112 14.26 -31.25 4.00
C ASP A 112 14.49 -29.78 3.58
N PHE A 113 14.20 -28.84 4.49
CA PHE A 113 14.52 -27.42 4.30
C PHE A 113 14.86 -26.75 5.63
N GLN A 114 15.38 -25.52 5.58
CA GLN A 114 15.67 -24.74 6.78
C GLN A 114 14.99 -23.37 6.78
N GLY A 115 14.41 -23.04 7.94
CA GLY A 115 14.26 -21.70 8.49
C GLY A 115 13.55 -20.71 7.59
N THR A 116 12.25 -20.50 7.81
CA THR A 116 11.49 -19.45 7.11
C THR A 116 10.17 -19.06 7.81
N SER A 117 10.07 -19.25 9.13
CA SER A 117 8.96 -18.68 9.91
C SER A 117 9.19 -17.18 10.16
N GLY A 118 8.28 -16.33 9.67
CA GLY A 118 8.31 -14.88 9.89
C GLY A 118 9.37 -14.12 9.09
N GLY A 119 9.59 -14.51 7.83
CA GLY A 119 10.50 -13.81 6.93
C GLY A 119 9.89 -12.56 6.29
N GLU A 120 10.74 -11.72 5.69
CA GLU A 120 10.32 -10.58 4.89
C GLU A 120 11.00 -10.56 3.52
N VAL A 121 10.29 -10.06 2.51
CA VAL A 121 10.84 -9.76 1.19
C VAL A 121 10.48 -8.32 0.81
N ILE A 122 11.48 -7.58 0.32
CA ILE A 122 11.32 -6.19 -0.09
C ILE A 122 11.40 -6.09 -1.60
N ILE A 123 10.37 -5.53 -2.22
CA ILE A 123 10.38 -5.10 -3.62
C ILE A 123 10.69 -3.61 -3.63
N TYR A 124 11.93 -3.26 -3.97
CA TYR A 124 12.37 -1.87 -3.98
C TYR A 124 11.58 -1.01 -4.97
N ALA A 125 11.41 0.28 -4.64
CA ALA A 125 10.73 1.25 -5.48
C ALA A 125 11.15 1.19 -6.95
N GLY A 126 10.18 1.28 -7.86
CA GLY A 126 10.37 1.16 -9.29
C GLY A 126 10.63 -0.26 -9.81
N ARG A 127 10.63 -1.28 -8.94
CA ARG A 127 10.70 -2.69 -9.35
C ARG A 127 9.31 -3.32 -9.38
N LEU A 128 9.19 -4.33 -10.23
CA LEU A 128 7.97 -5.13 -10.38
C LEU A 128 8.04 -6.47 -9.65
N SER A 129 9.20 -6.87 -9.15
CA SER A 129 9.37 -8.20 -8.58
C SER A 129 10.47 -8.26 -7.52
N GLY A 130 10.29 -9.18 -6.59
CA GLY A 130 11.27 -9.63 -5.62
C GLY A 130 11.41 -11.15 -5.64
N THR A 131 12.41 -11.65 -4.92
CA THR A 131 12.67 -13.09 -4.80
C THR A 131 12.68 -13.45 -3.32
N LEU A 132 11.86 -14.42 -2.96
CA LEU A 132 11.88 -15.09 -1.67
C LEU A 132 12.66 -16.40 -1.83
N ILE A 133 13.57 -16.69 -0.91
CA ILE A 133 14.44 -17.86 -0.98
C ILE A 133 14.13 -18.79 0.19
N VAL A 134 13.88 -20.06 -0.13
CA VAL A 134 13.87 -21.16 0.83
C VAL A 134 15.11 -22.00 0.58
N ASN A 135 15.88 -22.29 1.63
CA ASN A 135 17.04 -23.17 1.52
C ASN A 135 16.58 -24.62 1.70
N VAL A 136 16.72 -25.40 0.65
CA VAL A 136 16.51 -26.85 0.63
C VAL A 136 17.78 -27.52 1.13
N LYS A 137 17.60 -28.53 1.98
CA LYS A 137 18.67 -29.39 2.45
C LYS A 137 18.70 -30.61 1.57
N ASP A 138 19.91 -31.00 1.24
CA ASP A 138 20.13 -32.15 0.40
C ASP A 138 20.75 -33.29 1.20
N ASP A 139 20.40 -34.53 0.87
CA ASP A 139 21.00 -35.71 1.46
C ASP A 139 21.47 -36.79 0.44
N ASP A 140 21.53 -38.07 0.83
CA ASP A 140 22.01 -39.20 -0.04
C ASP A 140 20.92 -40.32 -0.07
N ARG A 141 19.70 -40.01 0.38
CA ARG A 141 18.61 -40.95 0.55
C ARG A 141 17.64 -40.75 -0.58
N GLN A 142 17.34 -41.86 -1.23
CA GLN A 142 16.18 -41.92 -2.11
C GLN A 142 14.87 -41.74 -1.32
N GLU A 143 14.20 -40.65 -1.63
CA GLU A 143 12.91 -40.23 -1.10
C GLU A 143 11.90 -40.07 -2.27
N GLU A 144 10.71 -39.57 -1.97
CA GLU A 144 9.75 -39.18 -3.01
C GLU A 144 9.76 -37.66 -3.11
N ASN A 145 9.40 -37.08 -4.26
CA ASN A 145 9.27 -35.63 -4.36
C ASN A 145 8.38 -35.05 -3.26
N GLU A 146 8.86 -33.98 -2.63
CA GLU A 146 8.22 -33.41 -1.47
C GLU A 146 7.73 -31.98 -1.71
N THR A 147 6.80 -31.53 -0.87
CA THR A 147 6.24 -30.18 -0.97
C THR A 147 6.28 -29.41 0.33
N LEU A 148 6.38 -28.09 0.19
CA LEU A 148 6.17 -27.09 1.25
C LEU A 148 5.28 -25.97 0.71
N GLU A 149 4.70 -25.16 1.58
CA GLU A 149 3.85 -24.03 1.20
C GLU A 149 4.40 -22.71 1.75
N VAL A 150 4.47 -21.68 0.90
CA VAL A 150 4.80 -20.31 1.30
C VAL A 150 3.52 -19.50 1.36
N VAL A 151 3.27 -18.81 2.47
CA VAL A 151 2.09 -17.98 2.69
C VAL A 151 2.52 -16.54 3.02
N LEU A 152 2.07 -15.58 2.21
CA LEU A 152 2.18 -14.16 2.50
C LEU A 152 1.19 -13.79 3.63
N THR A 153 1.72 -13.37 4.78
CA THR A 153 0.93 -13.05 5.98
C THR A 153 0.60 -11.57 6.10
N GLY A 154 1.26 -10.71 5.33
CA GLY A 154 0.97 -9.29 5.27
C GLY A 154 1.75 -8.56 4.19
N ALA A 155 1.28 -7.38 3.80
CA ALA A 155 1.94 -6.50 2.85
C ALA A 155 1.81 -5.05 3.31
N ASP A 156 2.91 -4.30 3.23
CA ASP A 156 2.94 -2.84 3.36
C ASP A 156 3.29 -2.24 2.00
N GLY A 157 2.47 -1.31 1.52
CA GLY A 157 2.59 -0.72 0.18
C GLY A 157 2.02 -1.55 -0.99
N ALA A 158 1.30 -2.65 -0.72
CA ALA A 158 0.61 -3.47 -1.73
C ALA A 158 -0.62 -4.19 -1.16
N VAL A 159 -1.48 -4.71 -2.03
CA VAL A 159 -2.62 -5.57 -1.67
C VAL A 159 -2.35 -7.00 -2.13
N ILE A 160 -2.47 -7.99 -1.25
CA ILE A 160 -2.26 -9.41 -1.62
C ILE A 160 -3.44 -9.89 -2.46
N ALA A 161 -3.18 -10.18 -3.74
CA ALA A 161 -4.14 -10.79 -4.65
C ALA A 161 -4.00 -12.31 -4.68
N ASP A 162 -2.76 -12.80 -4.66
CA ASP A 162 -2.42 -14.22 -4.50
C ASP A 162 -1.30 -14.39 -3.48
N GLY A 163 -1.65 -14.96 -2.32
CA GLY A 163 -0.77 -15.02 -1.16
C GLY A 163 -0.11 -16.36 -0.95
N THR A 164 -0.30 -17.35 -1.82
CA THR A 164 0.10 -18.73 -1.55
C THR A 164 0.89 -19.30 -2.72
N ALA A 165 1.99 -19.97 -2.43
CA ALA A 165 2.78 -20.70 -3.42
C ALA A 165 3.21 -22.06 -2.89
N THR A 166 3.12 -23.07 -3.74
CA THR A 166 3.66 -24.41 -3.48
C THR A 166 5.12 -24.48 -3.94
N GLY A 167 5.98 -24.94 -3.04
CA GLY A 167 7.34 -25.38 -3.34
C GLY A 167 7.39 -26.88 -3.58
N THR A 168 8.09 -27.34 -4.60
CA THR A 168 8.37 -28.77 -4.82
C THR A 168 9.86 -29.06 -4.80
N ILE A 169 10.29 -29.92 -3.89
CA ILE A 169 11.62 -30.49 -3.84
C ILE A 169 11.59 -31.77 -4.69
N ILE A 170 12.47 -31.83 -5.68
CA ILE A 170 12.60 -32.96 -6.60
C ILE A 170 13.81 -33.76 -6.18
N ASP A 171 13.57 -35.01 -5.79
CA ASP A 171 14.60 -35.98 -5.41
C ASP A 171 15.44 -36.39 -6.63
N ASP A 172 16.77 -36.49 -6.47
CA ASP A 172 17.68 -36.88 -7.56
C ASP A 172 18.62 -38.08 -7.31
N ASP A 173 18.34 -38.90 -6.28
CA ASP A 173 19.10 -40.09 -5.86
C ASP A 173 18.60 -41.48 -6.34
#